data_AF-A0A346PVE3-F1
#
_entry.id   AF-A0A346PVE3-F1
#
_cell.length_a   1.000
_cell.length_b   1.000
_cell.length_c   1.000
_cell.angle_alpha   90.00
_cell.angle_beta   90.00
_cell.angle_gamma   90.00
#
_symmetry.space_group_name_H-M   'P 1'
#
loop_
_entity.id
_entity.type
_entity.pdbx_description
1 polymer ?
#
loop_
_entity_poly.entity_id
_entity_poly.type
_entity_poly.pdbx_seq_one_letter_code
_entity_poly.pdbx_strand_id
1 'polypeptide(L)' 'MGDMSQFTVTGRFNSRDGYAAFEPAIDADTADVAREHAYSRLGSQHGLTQIKLDEGTH' A
#
# COMPACT_ATOMS: atom_id res chain seq x y z
N MET A 1 7.36 13.20 -19.86
CA MET A 1 7.56 12.06 -18.96
C MET A 1 6.66 12.31 -17.76
N GLY A 2 5.72 11.42 -17.46
CA GLY A 2 5.02 11.50 -16.16
C GLY A 2 6.06 11.27 -15.07
N ASP A 3 6.08 12.14 -14.06
CA ASP A 3 6.93 11.99 -12.88
C ASP A 3 6.36 10.82 -12.08
N MET A 4 6.90 9.62 -12.28
CA MET A 4 6.58 8.46 -11.46
C MET A 4 7.02 8.78 -10.04
N SER A 5 6.04 9.00 -9.17
CA SER A 5 6.29 9.29 -7.76
C SER A 5 6.27 7.97 -7.01
N GLN A 6 7.31 7.73 -6.21
CA GLN A 6 7.35 6.53 -5.39
C GLN A 6 6.56 6.77 -4.11
N PHE A 7 5.46 6.06 -3.94
CA PHE A 7 4.64 6.12 -2.74
C PHE A 7 4.96 4.95 -1.83
N THR A 8 5.24 5.25 -0.56
CA THR A 8 5.38 4.22 0.46
C THR A 8 3.99 3.93 1.04
N VAL A 9 3.47 2.75 0.72
CA VAL A 9 2.19 2.33 1.30
C VAL A 9 2.50 1.52 2.54
N THR A 10 2.00 1.96 3.69
CA THR A 10 2.09 1.19 4.92
C THR A 10 0.74 0.56 5.22
N GLY A 11 0.73 -0.65 5.75
CA GLY A 11 -0.52 -1.28 6.12
C GLY A 11 -0.32 -2.39 7.13
N ARG A 12 -1.44 -2.87 7.66
CA ARG A 12 -1.47 -4.04 8.53
C ARG A 12 -2.53 -5.01 8.06
N PHE A 13 -2.18 -6.29 7.92
CA PHE A 13 -3.12 -7.36 7.61
C PHE A 13 -3.27 -8.31 8.80
N ASN A 14 -4.45 -8.90 8.95
CA ASN A 14 -4.66 -9.97 9.92
C ASN A 14 -3.97 -11.25 9.39
N SER A 15 -2.85 -11.60 10.01
CA SER A 15 -2.16 -12.85 9.81
C SER A 15 -2.61 -13.87 10.87
N ARG A 16 -2.28 -15.13 10.63
CA ARG A 16 -2.64 -16.25 11.50
C ARG A 16 -2.13 -16.09 12.94
N ASP A 17 -1.04 -15.33 13.13
CA ASP A 17 -0.40 -15.05 14.42
C ASP A 17 -0.76 -13.65 15.00
N GLY A 18 -1.58 -12.85 14.31
CA GLY A 18 -1.94 -11.49 14.72
C GLY A 18 -1.85 -10.46 13.58
N TYR A 19 -1.85 -9.17 13.89
CA TYR A 19 -1.70 -8.14 12.85
C TYR A 19 -0.24 -8.02 12.41
N ALA A 20 0.03 -8.28 11.13
CA ALA A 20 1.33 -8.12 10.52
C ALA A 20 1.39 -6.80 9.74
N ALA A 21 2.39 -5.96 10.03
CA ALA A 21 2.64 -4.75 9.27
C ALA A 21 3.41 -5.07 7.98
N PHE A 22 3.14 -4.33 6.91
CA PHE A 22 3.85 -4.42 5.64
C PHE A 22 3.98 -3.01 5.03
N GLU A 23 5.11 -2.76 4.36
CA GLU A 23 5.48 -1.44 3.84
C GLU A 23 6.01 -1.53 2.40
N PRO A 24 5.16 -1.82 1.39
CA PRO A 24 5.57 -1.87 0.01
C PRO A 24 5.76 -0.47 -0.56
N ALA A 25 6.90 -0.27 -1.21
CA ALA A 25 7.09 0.81 -2.16
C ALA A 25 6.26 0.54 -3.42
N ILE A 26 5.46 1.52 -3.83
CA ILE A 26 4.65 1.48 -5.05
C ILE A 26 4.97 2.72 -5.88
N ASP A 27 5.53 2.49 -7.06
CA ASP A 27 5.68 3.53 -8.07
C ASP A 27 4.31 3.81 -8.70
N ALA A 28 3.83 5.05 -8.58
CA ALA A 28 2.57 5.47 -9.16
C ALA A 28 2.62 6.95 -9.59
N ASP A 29 1.82 7.31 -10.59
CA ASP A 29 1.68 8.72 -10.99
C ASP A 29 0.87 9.54 -9.97
N THR A 30 0.06 8.91 -9.13
CA THR A 30 -0.80 9.61 -8.16
C THR A 30 -1.07 8.74 -6.94
N ALA A 31 -1.38 9.36 -5.79
CA ALA A 31 -1.74 8.66 -4.55
C ALA A 31 -2.97 7.75 -4.71
N ASP A 32 -3.90 8.10 -5.61
CA ASP A 32 -5.06 7.26 -5.93
C ASP A 32 -4.63 5.97 -6.65
N VAL A 33 -3.75 6.09 -7.65
CA VAL A 33 -3.16 4.94 -8.34
C VAL A 33 -2.35 4.07 -7.36
N ALA A 34 -1.56 4.68 -6.46
CA ALA A 34 -0.83 3.95 -5.43
C ALA A 34 -1.76 3.14 -4.51
N ARG A 35 -2.92 3.72 -4.14
CA ARG A 35 -3.95 3.07 -3.32
C ARG A 35 -4.57 1.87 -4.04
N GLU A 36 -4.96 2.04 -5.30
CA GLU A 36 -5.52 0.96 -6.12
C GLU A 36 -4.51 -0.18 -6.30
N HIS A 37 -3.23 0.14 -6.56
CA HIS A 37 -2.16 -0.85 -6.62
C HIS A 37 -1.97 -1.59 -5.29
N ALA A 38 -2.00 -0.88 -4.16
CA ALA A 38 -1.94 -1.49 -2.85
C ALA A 38 -3.13 -2.43 -2.62
N TYR A 39 -4.36 -1.98 -2.90
CA TYR A 39 -5.54 -2.83 -2.81
C TYR A 39 -5.49 -4.02 -3.75
N SER A 40 -4.94 -3.89 -4.95
CA SER A 40 -4.80 -5.01 -5.88
C SER A 40 -3.77 -6.03 -5.38
N ARG A 41 -2.64 -5.55 -4.83
CA ARG A 41 -1.57 -6.39 -4.26
C ARG A 41 -1.99 -7.09 -2.96
N LEU A 42 -2.91 -6.48 -2.21
CA LEU A 42 -3.40 -6.98 -0.93
C LEU A 42 -4.76 -7.65 -1.01
N GLY A 43 -5.54 -7.36 -2.05
CA GLY A 43 -6.90 -7.84 -2.27
C GLY A 43 -6.97 -9.33 -2.54
N SER A 44 -5.84 -9.97 -2.84
CA SER A 44 -5.73 -11.44 -2.86
C SER A 44 -5.62 -12.06 -1.45
N GLN A 45 -5.33 -11.27 -0.41
CA GLN A 45 -5.24 -11.72 0.98
C GLN A 45 -6.53 -11.36 1.72
N HIS A 46 -7.56 -12.16 1.48
CA HIS A 46 -8.85 -12.14 2.16
C HIS A 46 -8.70 -11.88 3.67
N GLY A 47 -9.40 -10.86 4.19
CA GLY A 47 -9.60 -10.73 5.63
C GLY A 47 -9.83 -9.31 6.12
N LEU A 48 -8.76 -8.62 6.51
CA LEU A 48 -8.85 -7.42 7.34
C LEU A 48 -7.57 -6.57 7.19
N THR A 49 -7.31 -6.06 5.98
CA THR A 49 -6.12 -5.23 5.75
C THR A 49 -6.49 -3.75 5.89
N GLN A 50 -5.99 -3.12 6.95
CA GLN A 50 -6.07 -1.67 7.10
C GLN A 50 -4.86 -1.05 6.41
N ILE A 51 -5.11 -0.34 5.30
CA ILE A 51 -4.08 0.36 4.52
C ILE A 51 -4.04 1.82 4.97
N LYS A 52 -2.84 2.34 5.20
CA LYS A 52 -2.58 3.76 5.43
C LYS A 52 -1.57 4.24 4.39
N LEU A 53 -2.00 5.14 3.52
CA LEU A 53 -1.09 5.80 2.59
C LEU A 53 -0.43 6.95 3.34
N ASP A 54 0.90 6.95 3.36
CA ASP A 54 1.70 8.09 3.79
C ASP A 54 2.41 8.60 2.55
N GLU A 55 2.08 9.83 2.14
CA GLU A 55 2.81 10.52 1.09
C GLU A 55 4.15 10.96 1.68
N GLY A 56 5.14 10.08 1.55
CA GLY A 56 6.52 10.38 1.91
C GLY A 56 6.99 11.61 1.14
N THR A 57 6.88 12.79 1.76
CA THR A 57 7.50 14.01 1.27
C THR A 57 9.00 13.78 1.35
N HIS A 58 9.64 13.55 0.20
CA HIS A 58 11.09 13.68 0.07
C HIS A 58 11.41 15.09 -0.41
#